data_AF-A0A016V4A8-F1
#
_entry.id   AF-A0A016V4A8-F1
#
_cell.length_a   1.000
_cell.length_b   1.000
_cell.length_c   1.000
_cell.angle_alpha   90.00
_cell.angle_beta   90.00
_cell.angle_gamma   90.00
#
_symmetry.space_group_name_H-M   'P 1'
#
loop_
_entity.id
_entity.type
_entity.pdbx_description
1 polymer ?
#
loop_
_entity_poly.entity_id
_entity_poly.type
_entity_poly.pdbx_seq_one_letter_code
_entity_poly.pdbx_strand_id
1 'polypeptide(L)'
;MDFFLLTDVIVLVMQFLAIILNAAVIFILSRVKKDTASLRLVCLLALTDFIHAVAVLFYTIYLVCMWHPFRIDMNPYYVMISSTPLVIQLKINLTLTVAIALDRLLALYVPVRYRMISPAKFSAIALVVGFLAGICDLIIEFSLTPFRRMENCAAVGCFVDKRFLLYWGTSNMVLGVAVILLTFFVLVKLQQMKGRSMQSMVTPKNEGTKFAQIVTREVAVAFDYQLLRGVSLPPAVIKANRASKSFLLCSLVCLTIPSVVVGGAELFGFSLFQYVGPFYLVGLLCAGCSNCIVFMFFNTKMRAYLRTCTTKSDSGGWSYLSQRRGDTTFKSQNQLTHTDMK
;
A
#
# COMPACT_ATOMS: atom_id res chain seq x y z
N MET A 1 -5.08 -9.95 32.20
CA MET A 1 -4.30 -10.70 31.18
C MET A 1 -5.12 -10.99 29.93
N ASP A 2 -6.45 -11.08 30.05
CA ASP A 2 -7.38 -11.33 28.93
C ASP A 2 -7.32 -10.29 27.81
N PHE A 3 -6.97 -9.05 28.14
CA PHE A 3 -6.76 -7.99 27.14
C PHE A 3 -5.66 -8.33 26.12
N PHE A 4 -4.57 -8.98 26.55
CA PHE A 4 -3.49 -9.40 25.65
C PHE A 4 -3.97 -10.51 24.70
N LEU A 5 -4.66 -11.53 25.24
CA LEU A 5 -5.23 -12.60 24.42
C LEU A 5 -6.24 -12.07 23.38
N LEU A 6 -7.13 -11.16 23.80
CA LEU A 6 -8.07 -10.54 22.87
C LEU A 6 -7.34 -9.80 21.74
N THR A 7 -6.29 -9.05 22.10
CA THR A 7 -5.48 -8.31 21.12
C THR A 7 -4.77 -9.25 20.16
N ASP A 8 -4.18 -10.33 20.66
CA ASP A 8 -3.46 -11.33 19.86
C ASP A 8 -4.40 -12.09 18.91
N VAL A 9 -5.62 -12.41 19.37
CA VAL A 9 -6.67 -13.01 18.53
C VAL A 9 -7.15 -12.04 17.45
N ILE A 10 -7.36 -10.76 17.78
CA ILE A 10 -7.71 -9.73 16.79
C ILE A 10 -6.60 -9.59 15.75
N VAL A 11 -5.34 -9.54 16.19
CA VAL A 11 -4.17 -9.50 15.33
C VAL A 11 -4.16 -10.70 14.38
N LEU A 12 -4.37 -11.91 14.89
CA LEU A 12 -4.39 -13.13 14.08
C LEU A 12 -5.48 -13.06 13.00
N VAL A 13 -6.69 -12.62 13.34
CA VAL A 13 -7.79 -12.45 12.37
C VAL A 13 -7.45 -11.39 11.32
N MET A 14 -6.93 -10.23 11.73
CA MET A 14 -6.50 -9.19 10.80
C MET A 14 -5.38 -9.66 9.87
N GLN A 15 -4.52 -10.55 10.35
CA GLN A 15 -3.41 -11.10 9.59
C GLN A 15 -3.87 -12.07 8.50
N PHE A 16 -4.82 -12.96 8.81
CA PHE A 16 -5.47 -13.78 7.78
C PHE A 16 -6.15 -12.92 6.72
N LEU A 17 -6.84 -11.85 7.13
CA LEU A 17 -7.45 -10.91 6.20
C LEU A 17 -6.40 -10.21 5.33
N ALA A 18 -5.28 -9.77 5.93
CA ALA A 18 -4.18 -9.14 5.21
C ALA A 18 -3.55 -10.08 4.18
N ILE A 19 -3.36 -11.36 4.51
CA ILE A 19 -2.84 -12.38 3.59
C ILE A 19 -3.78 -12.52 2.38
N ILE A 20 -5.09 -12.69 2.62
CA ILE A 20 -6.08 -12.88 1.56
C ILE A 20 -6.17 -11.63 0.67
N LEU A 21 -6.29 -10.44 1.25
CA LEU A 21 -6.44 -9.19 0.51
C LEU A 21 -5.18 -8.86 -0.30
N ASN A 22 -3.98 -8.98 0.30
CA ASN A 22 -2.75 -8.71 -0.43
C ASN A 22 -2.48 -9.74 -1.53
N ALA A 23 -2.75 -11.03 -1.28
CA ALA A 23 -2.65 -12.07 -2.31
C ALA A 23 -3.58 -11.81 -3.50
N ALA A 24 -4.83 -11.40 -3.22
CA ALA A 24 -5.79 -11.05 -4.27
C ALA A 24 -5.30 -9.85 -5.11
N VAL A 25 -4.77 -8.80 -4.46
CA VAL A 25 -4.19 -7.63 -5.15
C VAL A 25 -3.01 -8.03 -6.02
N ILE A 26 -2.06 -8.82 -5.49
CA ILE A 26 -0.89 -9.30 -6.24
C ILE A 26 -1.33 -10.12 -7.45
N PHE A 27 -2.30 -11.03 -7.28
CA PHE A 27 -2.85 -11.83 -8.36
C PHE A 27 -3.46 -10.97 -9.47
N ILE A 28 -4.29 -9.98 -9.11
CA ILE A 28 -4.91 -9.06 -10.06
C ILE A 28 -3.86 -8.23 -10.79
N LEU A 29 -2.87 -7.69 -10.06
CA LEU A 29 -1.78 -6.91 -10.62
C LEU A 29 -0.92 -7.72 -11.60
N SER A 30 -0.69 -8.99 -11.30
CA SER A 30 0.07 -9.91 -12.15
C SER A 30 -0.62 -10.17 -13.49
N ARG A 31 -1.95 -9.98 -13.58
CA ARG A 31 -2.72 -10.11 -14.81
C ARG A 31 -2.77 -8.83 -15.65
N VAL A 32 -2.32 -7.71 -15.11
CA VAL A 32 -2.43 -6.40 -15.76
C VAL A 32 -1.13 -6.10 -16.51
N LYS A 33 -1.17 -6.23 -17.85
CA LYS A 33 -0.01 -6.01 -18.73
C LYS A 33 0.49 -4.55 -18.82
N LYS A 34 -0.10 -3.59 -18.09
CA LYS A 34 0.25 -2.16 -18.17
C LYS A 34 1.14 -1.73 -17.02
N ASP A 35 2.40 -1.42 -17.35
CA ASP A 35 3.39 -0.94 -16.40
C ASP A 35 3.27 0.59 -16.21
N THR A 36 2.99 1.04 -14.99
CA THR A 36 3.00 2.46 -14.62
C THR A 36 3.67 2.65 -13.28
N ALA A 37 4.35 3.78 -13.08
CA ALA A 37 5.11 4.11 -11.87
C ALA A 37 4.38 3.82 -10.57
N SER A 38 3.19 4.39 -10.47
CA SER A 38 2.35 4.30 -9.29
C SER A 38 1.83 2.88 -9.07
N LEU A 39 1.62 2.10 -10.13
CA LEU A 39 1.18 0.72 -10.03
C LEU A 39 2.29 -0.19 -9.50
N ARG A 40 3.54 0.06 -9.88
CA ARG A 40 4.71 -0.69 -9.39
C ARG A 40 4.96 -0.44 -7.90
N LEU A 41 4.88 0.81 -7.44
CA LEU A 41 4.98 1.14 -6.01
C LEU A 41 3.91 0.43 -5.17
N VAL A 42 2.66 0.42 -5.66
CA VAL A 42 1.56 -0.28 -4.97
C VAL A 42 1.75 -1.80 -5.00
N CYS A 43 2.26 -2.36 -6.10
CA CYS A 43 2.58 -3.78 -6.20
C CYS A 43 3.66 -4.20 -5.20
N LEU A 44 4.74 -3.43 -5.10
CA LEU A 44 5.80 -3.68 -4.13
C LEU A 44 5.29 -3.58 -2.70
N LEU A 45 4.46 -2.59 -2.39
CA LEU A 45 3.85 -2.44 -1.08
C LEU A 45 2.96 -3.64 -0.71
N ALA A 46 2.09 -4.07 -1.62
CA ALA A 46 1.24 -5.25 -1.41
C ALA A 46 2.08 -6.53 -1.25
N LEU A 47 3.18 -6.67 -2.00
CA LEU A 47 4.11 -7.78 -1.86
C LEU A 47 4.81 -7.77 -0.49
N THR A 48 5.29 -6.63 -0.03
CA THR A 48 5.93 -6.52 1.28
C THR A 48 4.94 -6.76 2.42
N ASP A 49 3.71 -6.22 2.31
CA ASP A 49 2.66 -6.44 3.31
C ASP A 49 2.22 -7.91 3.35
N PHE A 50 2.17 -8.61 2.21
CA PHE A 50 1.95 -10.06 2.15
C PHE A 50 3.07 -10.85 2.83
N ILE A 51 4.34 -10.55 2.48
CA ILE A 51 5.50 -11.24 3.07
C ILE A 51 5.53 -11.02 4.59
N HIS A 52 5.28 -9.79 5.04
CA HIS A 52 5.19 -9.48 6.46
C HIS A 52 4.06 -10.24 7.16
N ALA A 53 2.86 -10.25 6.58
CA ALA A 53 1.72 -10.96 7.17
C ALA A 53 1.98 -12.48 7.27
N VAL A 54 2.75 -13.08 6.36
CA VAL A 54 3.18 -14.47 6.49
C VAL A 54 4.29 -14.63 7.54
N ALA A 55 5.29 -13.75 7.53
CA ALA A 55 6.45 -13.85 8.43
C ALA A 55 6.07 -13.64 9.91
N VAL A 56 5.18 -12.69 10.20
CA VAL A 56 4.70 -12.41 11.57
C VAL A 56 3.73 -13.48 12.08
N LEU A 57 3.20 -14.35 11.20
CA LEU A 57 2.19 -15.34 11.57
C LEU A 57 2.75 -16.32 12.61
N PHE A 58 4.02 -16.70 12.46
CA PHE A 58 4.73 -17.57 13.41
C PHE A 58 4.81 -16.94 14.81
N TYR A 59 5.12 -15.65 14.88
CA TYR A 59 5.15 -14.90 16.13
C TYR A 59 3.77 -14.84 16.79
N THR A 60 2.72 -14.49 16.04
CA THR A 60 1.36 -14.34 16.60
C THR A 60 0.76 -15.66 17.05
N ILE A 61 1.00 -16.75 16.32
CA ILE A 61 0.58 -18.10 16.75
C ILE A 61 1.25 -18.45 18.07
N TYR A 62 2.55 -18.19 18.19
CA TYR A 62 3.29 -18.46 19.42
C TYR A 62 2.72 -17.68 20.62
N LEU A 63 2.42 -16.38 20.45
CA LEU A 63 1.81 -15.57 21.52
C LEU A 63 0.47 -16.15 21.99
N VAL A 64 -0.41 -16.55 21.06
CA VAL A 64 -1.72 -17.11 21.38
C VAL A 64 -1.60 -18.49 22.03
N CYS A 65 -0.73 -19.36 21.52
CA CYS A 65 -0.57 -20.72 22.02
C CYS A 65 0.13 -20.79 23.39
N MET A 66 1.06 -19.88 23.66
CA MET A 66 1.79 -19.83 24.94
C MET A 66 1.12 -18.93 25.98
N TRP A 67 -0.05 -18.38 25.68
CA TRP A 67 -0.81 -17.58 26.64
C TRP A 67 -1.38 -18.44 27.76
N HIS A 68 -1.30 -17.95 28.99
CA HIS A 68 -1.85 -18.63 30.16
C HIS A 68 -2.46 -17.60 31.14
N PRO A 69 -3.64 -17.89 31.74
CA PRO A 69 -4.41 -16.90 32.50
C PRO A 69 -3.75 -16.41 33.79
N PHE A 70 -2.83 -17.20 34.36
CA PHE A 70 -2.24 -16.91 35.68
C PHE A 70 -0.77 -16.47 35.65
N ARG A 71 0.00 -16.88 34.64
CA ARG A 71 1.44 -16.58 34.51
C ARG A 71 1.84 -16.65 33.05
N ILE A 72 2.46 -15.60 32.54
CA ILE A 72 2.98 -15.58 31.16
C ILE A 72 4.51 -15.66 31.26
N ASP A 73 5.07 -16.79 30.83
CA ASP A 73 6.52 -17.01 30.72
C ASP A 73 6.83 -17.45 29.28
N MET A 74 7.41 -16.54 28.50
CA MET A 74 7.73 -16.75 27.10
C MET A 74 9.25 -16.85 26.92
N ASN A 75 9.68 -17.65 25.94
CA ASN A 75 11.10 -17.76 25.63
C ASN A 75 11.59 -16.47 24.94
N PRO A 76 12.52 -15.70 25.55
CA PRO A 76 12.97 -14.42 25.00
C PRO A 76 13.63 -14.56 23.63
N TYR A 77 14.32 -15.68 23.37
CA TYR A 77 14.94 -15.93 22.06
C TYR A 77 13.89 -16.07 20.96
N TYR A 78 12.80 -16.79 21.25
CA TYR A 78 11.74 -16.97 20.26
C TYR A 78 11.03 -15.64 19.99
N VAL A 79 10.65 -14.91 21.05
CA VAL A 79 9.94 -13.63 20.94
C VAL A 79 10.75 -12.61 20.14
N MET A 80 12.03 -12.39 20.50
CA MET A 80 12.87 -11.40 19.81
C MET A 80 13.18 -11.77 18.36
N ILE A 81 13.48 -13.04 18.07
CA ILE A 81 13.82 -13.47 16.71
C ILE A 81 12.58 -13.44 15.82
N SER A 82 11.45 -13.93 16.32
CA SER A 82 10.20 -13.98 15.54
C SER A 82 9.54 -12.60 15.39
N SER A 83 9.87 -11.62 16.25
CA SER A 83 9.42 -10.23 16.09
C SER A 83 10.23 -9.41 15.09
N THR A 84 11.39 -9.89 14.61
CA THR A 84 12.22 -9.17 13.62
C THR A 84 11.48 -8.69 12.36
N PRO A 85 10.50 -9.44 11.79
CA PRO A 85 9.76 -8.96 10.62
C PRO A 85 8.90 -7.73 10.91
N LEU A 86 8.53 -7.49 12.18
CA LEU A 86 7.81 -6.30 12.60
C LEU A 86 8.66 -5.03 12.47
N VAL A 87 9.89 -5.10 13.00
CA VAL A 87 10.83 -3.97 13.04
C VAL A 87 11.23 -3.56 11.63
N ILE A 88 11.57 -4.54 10.78
CA ILE A 88 11.92 -4.27 9.38
C ILE A 88 10.70 -3.72 8.62
N GLN A 89 9.53 -4.36 8.71
CA GLN A 89 8.39 -3.96 7.90
C GLN A 89 7.90 -2.55 8.23
N LEU A 90 7.90 -2.16 9.51
CA LEU A 90 7.49 -0.81 9.88
C LEU A 90 8.34 0.24 9.16
N LYS A 91 9.66 0.04 9.10
CA LYS A 91 10.58 0.96 8.43
C LYS A 91 10.37 0.97 6.91
N ILE A 92 10.18 -0.20 6.30
CA ILE A 92 9.88 -0.32 4.87
C ILE A 92 8.60 0.44 4.54
N ASN A 93 7.52 0.22 5.29
CA ASN A 93 6.22 0.84 5.04
C ASN A 93 6.27 2.37 5.22
N LEU A 94 6.95 2.88 6.24
CA LEU A 94 7.16 4.32 6.39
C LEU A 94 7.98 4.90 5.23
N THR A 95 9.06 4.24 4.83
CA THR A 95 9.93 4.70 3.73
C THR A 95 9.21 4.68 2.38
N LEU A 96 8.47 3.62 2.08
CA LEU A 96 7.65 3.54 0.86
C LEU A 96 6.54 4.60 0.88
N THR A 97 5.94 4.89 2.03
CA THR A 97 4.94 5.97 2.16
C THR A 97 5.55 7.34 1.87
N VAL A 98 6.74 7.62 2.39
CA VAL A 98 7.51 8.84 2.05
C VAL A 98 7.78 8.90 0.55
N ALA A 99 8.24 7.80 -0.05
CA ALA A 99 8.52 7.73 -1.48
C ALA A 99 7.27 7.95 -2.34
N ILE A 100 6.11 7.43 -1.92
CA ILE A 100 4.82 7.67 -2.58
C ILE A 100 4.43 9.14 -2.45
N ALA A 101 4.59 9.76 -1.28
CA ALA A 101 4.31 11.19 -1.11
C ALA A 101 5.24 12.05 -1.99
N LEU A 102 6.52 11.71 -2.09
CA LEU A 102 7.50 12.35 -2.98
C LEU A 102 7.17 12.17 -4.46
N ASP A 103 6.77 10.97 -4.89
CA ASP A 103 6.30 10.68 -6.26
C ASP A 103 5.17 11.64 -6.64
N ARG A 104 4.19 11.83 -5.73
CA ARG A 104 3.09 12.78 -5.95
C ARG A 104 3.54 14.22 -5.96
N LEU A 105 4.47 14.60 -5.10
CA LEU A 105 5.01 15.94 -5.06
C LEU A 105 5.75 16.28 -6.36
N LEU A 106 6.62 15.39 -6.83
CA LEU A 106 7.37 15.56 -8.08
C LEU A 106 6.43 15.65 -9.30
N ALA A 107 5.41 14.81 -9.36
CA ALA A 107 4.42 14.85 -10.42
C ALA A 107 3.62 16.17 -10.46
N LEU A 108 3.37 16.80 -9.31
CA LEU A 108 2.58 18.02 -9.19
C LEU A 108 3.41 19.30 -9.37
N TYR A 109 4.63 19.36 -8.81
CA TYR A 109 5.46 20.56 -8.82
C TYR A 109 6.43 20.60 -10.01
N VAL A 110 6.95 19.45 -10.46
CA VAL A 110 8.00 19.39 -11.49
C VAL A 110 7.71 18.30 -12.54
N PRO A 111 6.62 18.46 -13.32
CA PRO A 111 6.12 17.41 -14.22
C PRO A 111 7.11 17.01 -15.32
N VAL A 112 7.95 17.95 -15.78
CA VAL A 112 8.96 17.67 -16.84
C VAL A 112 10.04 16.73 -16.33
N ARG A 113 10.63 17.01 -15.16
CA ARG A 113 11.64 16.13 -14.55
C ARG A 113 11.03 14.79 -14.15
N TYR A 114 9.80 14.78 -13.64
CA TYR A 114 9.10 13.55 -13.28
C TYR A 114 8.97 12.58 -14.47
N ARG A 115 8.70 13.08 -15.69
CA ARG A 115 8.63 12.24 -16.90
C ARG A 115 9.97 11.64 -17.31
N MET A 116 11.09 12.21 -16.88
CA MET A 116 12.43 11.70 -17.18
C MET A 116 12.91 10.65 -16.18
N ILE A 117 12.31 10.58 -14.98
CA ILE A 117 12.67 9.62 -13.96
C ILE A 117 12.09 8.26 -14.34
N SER A 118 12.94 7.24 -14.38
CA SER A 118 12.44 5.90 -14.61
C SER A 118 11.77 5.36 -13.34
N PRO A 119 10.50 4.92 -13.43
CA PRO A 119 9.76 4.53 -12.26
C PRO A 119 10.27 3.27 -11.57
N ALA A 120 10.84 2.35 -12.35
CA ALA A 120 11.44 1.12 -11.83
C ALA A 120 12.60 1.42 -10.88
N LYS A 121 13.49 2.34 -11.27
CA LYS A 121 14.66 2.70 -10.47
C LYS A 121 14.23 3.43 -9.21
N PHE A 122 13.30 4.37 -9.33
CA PHE A 122 12.78 5.12 -8.18
C PHE A 122 12.18 4.18 -7.12
N SER A 123 11.29 3.27 -7.52
CA SER A 123 10.65 2.34 -6.58
C SER A 123 11.64 1.33 -5.98
N ALA A 124 12.60 0.86 -6.77
CA ALA A 124 13.62 -0.07 -6.29
C ALA A 124 14.55 0.59 -5.28
N ILE A 125 15.00 1.82 -5.55
CA ILE A 125 15.84 2.59 -4.61
C ILE A 125 15.08 2.82 -3.30
N ALA A 126 13.81 3.22 -3.35
CA ALA A 126 13.00 3.42 -2.15
C ALA A 126 12.88 2.15 -1.30
N LEU A 127 12.65 1.00 -1.93
CA LEU A 127 12.57 -0.29 -1.24
C LEU A 127 13.92 -0.67 -0.61
N VAL A 128 15.02 -0.52 -1.35
CA VAL A 128 16.38 -0.81 -0.84
C VAL A 128 16.72 0.08 0.34
N VAL A 129 16.43 1.39 0.26
CA VAL A 129 16.65 2.32 1.38
C VAL A 129 15.83 1.92 2.60
N GLY A 130 14.55 1.57 2.43
CA GLY A 130 13.70 1.13 3.54
C GLY A 130 14.18 -0.18 4.18
N PHE A 131 14.64 -1.12 3.35
CA PHE A 131 15.18 -2.39 3.81
C PHE A 131 16.51 -2.22 4.57
N LEU A 132 17.43 -1.41 4.03
CA LEU A 132 18.70 -1.10 4.70
C LEU A 132 18.47 -0.39 6.04
N ALA A 133 17.54 0.57 6.09
CA ALA A 133 17.16 1.23 7.34
C ALA A 133 16.56 0.24 8.35
N GLY A 134 15.75 -0.72 7.89
CA GLY A 134 15.23 -1.80 8.75
C GLY A 134 16.33 -2.74 9.28
N ILE A 135 17.35 -3.05 8.48
CA ILE A 135 18.52 -3.82 8.93
C ILE A 135 19.30 -3.04 9.99
N CYS A 136 19.53 -1.74 9.80
CA CYS A 136 20.19 -0.92 10.80
C CYS A 136 19.44 -0.95 12.13
N ASP A 137 18.11 -0.86 12.09
CA ASP A 137 17.28 -0.98 13.30
C ASP A 137 17.46 -2.34 13.98
N LEU A 138 17.46 -3.45 13.23
CA LEU A 138 17.73 -4.77 13.81
C LEU A 138 19.12 -4.88 14.44
N ILE A 139 20.15 -4.33 13.79
CA ILE A 139 21.51 -4.35 14.35
C ILE A 139 21.51 -3.61 15.70
N ILE A 140 20.86 -2.45 15.78
CA ILE A 140 20.76 -1.68 17.02
C ILE A 140 19.92 -2.43 18.07
N GLU A 141 18.81 -3.07 17.66
CA GLU A 141 17.96 -3.89 18.54
C GLU A 141 18.77 -4.98 19.24
N PHE A 142 19.46 -5.82 18.48
CA PHE A 142 20.25 -6.93 19.00
C PHE A 142 21.56 -6.49 19.68
N SER A 143 22.10 -5.30 19.35
CA SER A 143 23.29 -4.77 20.01
C SER A 143 22.99 -4.17 21.37
N LEU A 144 21.82 -3.54 21.54
CA LEU A 144 21.44 -2.87 22.79
C LEU A 144 20.66 -3.78 23.74
N THR A 145 19.99 -4.81 23.22
CA THR A 145 19.05 -5.62 24.01
C THR A 145 19.65 -6.95 24.44
N PRO A 146 19.84 -7.19 25.76
CA PRO A 146 20.22 -8.51 26.25
C PRO A 146 19.02 -9.46 26.29
N PHE A 147 19.24 -10.74 25.96
CA PHE A 147 18.23 -11.80 26.09
C PHE A 147 17.96 -12.10 27.57
N ARG A 148 16.93 -11.47 28.14
CA ARG A 148 16.50 -11.68 29.53
C ARG A 148 15.06 -12.21 29.56
N ARG A 149 14.80 -13.15 30.46
CA ARG A 149 13.43 -13.62 30.72
C ARG A 149 12.65 -12.54 31.46
N MET A 150 11.41 -12.35 31.06
CA MET A 150 10.49 -11.38 31.64
C MET A 150 9.18 -12.12 31.96
N GLU A 151 8.84 -12.18 33.24
CA GLU A 151 7.58 -12.79 33.68
C GLU A 151 6.43 -11.78 33.56
N ASN A 152 5.24 -12.29 33.26
CA ASN A 152 3.98 -11.53 33.22
C ASN A 152 3.92 -10.38 32.19
N CYS A 153 4.75 -10.44 31.14
CA CYS A 153 4.61 -9.57 29.98
C CYS A 153 4.59 -10.34 28.67
N ALA A 154 3.55 -10.09 27.85
CA ALA A 154 3.34 -10.71 26.54
C ALA A 154 3.75 -9.81 25.36
N ALA A 155 4.18 -8.58 25.62
CA ALA A 155 4.53 -7.61 24.57
C ALA A 155 6.03 -7.66 24.25
N VAL A 156 6.38 -7.59 22.96
CA VAL A 156 7.78 -7.45 22.49
C VAL A 156 8.49 -6.29 23.17
N GLY A 157 7.80 -5.18 23.43
CA GLY A 157 8.38 -4.02 24.13
C GLY A 157 8.94 -4.31 25.53
N CYS A 158 8.54 -5.42 26.17
CA CYS A 158 9.11 -5.83 27.46
C CYS A 158 10.45 -6.56 27.33
N PHE A 159 10.70 -7.21 26.19
CA PHE A 159 11.92 -7.95 25.94
C PHE A 159 13.04 -7.05 25.40
N VAL A 160 12.72 -5.81 25.07
CA VAL A 160 13.59 -4.87 24.36
C VAL A 160 14.07 -3.74 25.28
N ASP A 161 15.35 -3.34 25.16
CA ASP A 161 15.94 -2.29 26.00
C ASP A 161 15.29 -0.92 25.72
N LYS A 162 15.04 -0.13 26.77
CA LYS A 162 14.40 1.19 26.67
C LYS A 162 15.15 2.15 25.74
N ARG A 163 16.48 2.03 25.64
CA ARG A 163 17.30 2.86 24.73
C ARG A 163 16.98 2.57 23.28
N PHE A 164 16.78 1.30 22.94
CA PHE A 164 16.32 0.94 21.60
C PHE A 164 14.90 1.46 21.36
N LEU A 165 13.98 1.29 22.31
CA LEU A 165 12.60 1.77 22.16
C LEU A 165 12.54 3.27 21.89
N LEU A 166 13.36 4.06 22.60
CA LEU A 166 13.49 5.49 22.36
C LEU A 166 14.06 5.80 20.96
N TYR A 167 15.14 5.14 20.55
CA TYR A 167 15.73 5.30 19.21
C TYR A 167 14.73 4.93 18.10
N TRP A 168 14.08 3.78 18.24
CA TRP A 168 13.16 3.25 17.25
C TRP A 168 11.89 4.12 17.17
N GLY A 169 11.33 4.52 18.30
CA GLY A 169 10.21 5.46 18.38
C GLY A 169 10.53 6.82 17.76
N THR A 170 11.67 7.42 18.11
CA THR A 170 12.09 8.73 17.58
C THR A 170 12.40 8.70 16.09
N SER A 171 13.12 7.68 15.59
CA SER A 171 13.42 7.54 14.17
C SER A 171 12.15 7.35 13.32
N ASN A 172 11.17 6.60 13.83
CA ASN A 172 9.88 6.42 13.18
C ASN A 172 9.03 7.69 13.21
N MET A 173 9.07 8.44 14.32
CA MET A 173 8.43 9.75 14.43
C MET A 173 8.97 10.73 13.38
N VAL A 174 10.29 10.81 13.18
CA VAL A 174 10.91 11.70 12.18
C VAL A 174 10.41 11.38 10.76
N LEU A 175 10.39 10.10 10.39
CA LEU A 175 9.82 9.67 9.10
C LEU A 175 8.32 9.99 9.01
N GLY A 176 7.58 9.80 10.10
CA GLY A 176 6.17 10.15 10.19
C GLY A 176 5.89 11.64 9.96
N VAL A 177 6.66 12.52 10.61
CA VAL A 177 6.57 13.98 10.41
C VAL A 177 6.87 14.34 8.96
N ALA A 178 7.87 13.70 8.32
CA ALA A 178 8.15 13.91 6.91
C ALA A 178 6.95 13.54 6.02
N VAL A 179 6.28 12.40 6.28
CA VAL A 179 5.04 12.02 5.58
C VAL A 179 3.94 13.07 5.75
N ILE A 180 3.74 13.59 6.97
CA ILE A 180 2.73 14.63 7.26
C ILE A 180 2.99 15.87 6.41
N LEU A 181 4.24 16.38 6.44
CA LEU A 181 4.62 17.60 5.73
C LEU A 181 4.45 17.43 4.21
N LEU A 182 4.97 16.33 3.65
CA LEU A 182 4.84 16.04 2.22
C LEU A 182 3.37 15.89 1.81
N THR A 183 2.56 15.20 2.61
CA THR A 183 1.13 15.02 2.36
C THR A 183 0.40 16.37 2.39
N PHE A 184 0.73 17.25 3.34
CA PHE A 184 0.18 18.60 3.40
C PHE A 184 0.48 19.40 2.12
N PHE A 185 1.74 19.40 1.65
CA PHE A 185 2.11 20.07 0.40
C PHE A 185 1.34 19.54 -0.82
N VAL A 186 1.14 18.21 -0.89
CA VAL A 186 0.34 17.58 -1.95
C VAL A 186 -1.11 18.07 -1.87
N LEU A 187 -1.72 18.08 -0.69
CA LEU A 187 -3.11 18.52 -0.51
C LEU A 187 -3.31 20.00 -0.86
N VAL A 188 -2.41 20.88 -0.43
CA VAL A 188 -2.47 22.32 -0.73
C VAL A 188 -2.41 22.57 -2.24
N LYS A 189 -1.48 21.94 -2.96
CA LYS A 189 -1.42 22.10 -4.42
C LYS A 189 -2.63 21.55 -5.13
N LEU A 190 -3.14 20.40 -4.70
CA LEU A 190 -4.37 19.85 -5.28
C LEU A 190 -5.56 20.79 -5.08
N GLN A 191 -5.66 21.45 -3.93
CA GLN A 191 -6.71 22.45 -3.68
C GLN A 191 -6.52 23.71 -4.53
N GLN A 192 -5.28 24.22 -4.66
CA GLN A 192 -4.97 25.37 -5.53
C GLN A 192 -5.35 25.10 -6.98
N MET A 193 -5.05 23.90 -7.51
CA MET A 193 -5.43 23.50 -8.86
C MET A 193 -6.95 23.40 -9.03
N LYS A 194 -7.66 22.88 -8.02
CA LYS A 194 -9.13 22.80 -8.05
C LYS A 194 -9.77 24.20 -8.08
N GLY A 195 -9.27 25.13 -7.26
CA GLY A 195 -9.74 26.52 -7.24
C GLY A 195 -9.58 27.21 -8.60
N ARG A 196 -8.40 27.09 -9.21
CA ARG A 196 -8.14 27.63 -10.56
C ARG A 196 -9.04 27.01 -11.64
N SER A 197 -9.33 25.70 -11.53
CA SER A 197 -10.20 25.02 -12.51
C SER A 197 -11.66 25.50 -12.46
N MET A 198 -12.20 25.80 -11.27
CA MET A 198 -13.55 26.35 -11.17
C MET A 198 -13.60 27.80 -11.67
N GLN A 199 -12.54 28.57 -11.44
CA GLN A 199 -12.48 29.97 -11.88
C GLN A 199 -12.43 30.09 -13.42
N SER A 200 -11.75 29.17 -14.10
CA SER A 200 -11.75 29.11 -15.57
C SER A 200 -13.08 28.66 -16.19
N MET A 201 -13.95 28.01 -15.42
CA MET A 201 -15.25 27.56 -15.91
C MET A 201 -16.32 28.66 -15.86
N VAL A 202 -16.04 29.74 -15.12
CA VAL A 202 -16.95 30.88 -14.90
C VAL A 202 -16.64 32.05 -15.85
N THR A 203 -15.49 32.07 -16.52
CA THR A 203 -15.18 33.09 -17.54
C THR A 203 -15.91 32.77 -18.86
N PRO A 204 -16.80 33.64 -19.36
CA PRO A 204 -17.48 33.40 -20.63
C PRO A 204 -16.47 33.45 -21.78
N LYS A 205 -16.56 32.44 -22.65
CA LYS A 205 -15.72 32.24 -23.83
C LYS A 205 -16.18 33.20 -24.94
N ASN A 206 -15.60 34.39 -24.99
CA ASN A 206 -15.78 35.30 -26.13
C ASN A 206 -14.48 35.42 -26.93
N GLU A 207 -14.57 35.01 -28.20
CA GLU A 207 -13.80 35.36 -29.42
C GLU A 207 -12.25 35.39 -29.36
N GLY A 208 -11.54 34.56 -30.14
CA GLY A 208 -11.03 34.89 -31.50
C GLY A 208 -9.48 34.96 -31.42
N THR A 209 -8.61 34.62 -32.36
CA THR A 209 -8.65 34.32 -33.80
C THR A 209 -7.30 33.66 -34.19
N LYS A 210 -7.35 32.62 -35.04
CA LYS A 210 -6.47 32.20 -36.16
C LYS A 210 -4.94 32.51 -36.26
N PHE A 211 -4.22 33.09 -35.28
CA PHE A 211 -2.78 33.39 -35.42
C PHE A 211 -1.81 32.46 -34.67
N ALA A 212 -2.29 31.47 -33.91
CA ALA A 212 -1.44 30.69 -33.02
C ALA A 212 -0.83 29.40 -33.64
N GLN A 213 -0.83 29.26 -34.97
CA GLN A 213 -0.50 27.98 -35.63
C GLN A 213 0.87 27.93 -36.35
N ILE A 214 1.68 29.00 -36.29
CA ILE A 214 2.91 29.07 -37.13
C ILE A 214 4.25 29.10 -36.35
N VAL A 215 4.26 29.25 -35.02
CA VAL A 215 5.54 29.24 -34.27
C VAL A 215 5.66 28.00 -33.39
N THR A 216 5.97 26.88 -34.03
CA THR A 216 6.46 25.65 -33.38
C THR A 216 7.96 25.50 -33.65
N ARG A 217 8.79 25.98 -32.74
CA ARG A 217 10.15 25.45 -32.51
C ARG A 217 10.64 25.93 -31.14
N GLU A 218 10.73 24.98 -30.22
CA GLU A 218 11.46 24.92 -28.92
C GLU A 218 10.61 24.15 -27.89
N VAL A 219 11.09 22.96 -27.54
CA VAL A 219 10.32 21.79 -27.06
C VAL A 219 10.02 21.78 -25.55
N ALA A 220 10.14 22.91 -24.85
CA ALA A 220 9.93 22.97 -23.39
C ALA A 220 8.57 23.57 -22.94
N VAL A 221 7.82 24.22 -23.84
CA VAL A 221 6.74 25.16 -23.44
C VAL A 221 5.32 24.59 -23.61
N ALA A 222 5.17 23.43 -24.26
CA ALA A 222 3.84 22.89 -24.56
C ALA A 222 3.05 22.36 -23.33
N PHE A 223 3.73 22.04 -22.21
CA PHE A 223 3.03 21.58 -20.99
C PHE A 223 2.62 22.73 -20.07
N ASP A 224 3.37 23.84 -20.08
CA ASP A 224 3.02 25.05 -19.32
C ASP A 224 1.78 25.74 -19.91
N TYR A 225 1.57 25.62 -21.22
CA TYR A 225 0.39 26.16 -21.90
C TYR A 225 -0.93 25.43 -21.58
N GLN A 226 -0.91 24.13 -21.25
CA GLN A 226 -2.12 23.44 -20.76
C GLN A 226 -2.48 23.84 -19.32
N LEU A 227 -1.48 24.25 -18.52
CA LEU A 227 -1.66 24.79 -17.18
C LEU A 227 -2.19 26.24 -17.21
N LEU A 228 -1.84 27.02 -18.24
CA LEU A 228 -2.27 28.40 -18.45
C LEU A 228 -3.65 28.54 -19.11
N ARG A 229 -4.16 27.53 -19.84
CA ARG A 229 -5.42 27.64 -20.59
C ARG A 229 -6.70 27.28 -19.82
N GLY A 230 -6.64 27.05 -18.51
CA GLY A 230 -7.86 26.82 -17.72
C GLY A 230 -8.66 25.59 -18.17
N VAL A 231 -8.01 24.65 -18.86
CA VAL A 231 -8.64 23.40 -19.28
C VAL A 231 -8.89 22.57 -18.03
N SER A 232 -10.15 22.17 -17.85
CA SER A 232 -10.56 21.28 -16.76
C SER A 232 -9.67 20.04 -16.72
N LEU A 233 -9.20 19.69 -15.51
CA LEU A 233 -8.33 18.51 -15.33
C LEU A 233 -9.02 17.27 -15.95
N PRO A 234 -8.33 16.47 -16.77
CA PRO A 234 -8.93 15.28 -17.35
C PRO A 234 -9.47 14.38 -16.23
N PRO A 235 -10.64 13.74 -16.41
CA PRO A 235 -11.25 12.89 -15.37
C PRO A 235 -10.33 11.77 -14.88
N ALA A 236 -9.38 11.32 -15.70
CA ALA A 236 -8.32 10.39 -15.33
C ALA A 236 -7.35 10.96 -14.27
N VAL A 237 -6.99 12.24 -14.38
CA VAL A 237 -6.11 12.94 -13.43
C VAL A 237 -6.85 13.20 -12.11
N ILE A 238 -8.11 13.62 -12.17
CA ILE A 238 -8.97 13.79 -10.98
C ILE A 238 -9.10 12.48 -10.19
N LYS A 239 -9.26 11.36 -10.91
CA LYS A 239 -9.38 10.04 -10.30
C LYS A 239 -8.07 9.51 -9.70
N ALA A 240 -6.94 9.73 -10.37
CA ALA A 240 -5.61 9.41 -9.86
C ALA A 240 -5.29 10.22 -8.58
N ASN A 241 -5.72 11.48 -8.54
CA ASN A 241 -5.56 12.36 -7.38
C ASN A 241 -6.43 11.90 -6.20
N ARG A 242 -7.67 11.43 -6.45
CA ARG A 242 -8.55 10.89 -5.39
C ARG A 242 -8.01 9.59 -4.78
N ALA A 243 -7.51 8.66 -5.61
CA ALA A 243 -6.93 7.41 -5.12
C ALA A 243 -5.68 7.66 -4.26
N SER A 244 -4.81 8.57 -4.71
CA SER A 244 -3.57 8.91 -4.01
C SER A 244 -3.84 9.64 -2.69
N LYS A 245 -4.83 10.54 -2.66
CA LYS A 245 -5.28 11.19 -1.41
C LYS A 245 -5.79 10.15 -0.40
N SER A 246 -6.57 9.18 -0.86
CA SER A 246 -7.12 8.14 0.03
C SER A 246 -6.03 7.23 0.59
N PHE A 247 -5.03 6.88 -0.23
CA PHE A 247 -3.87 6.11 0.20
C PHE A 247 -3.08 6.88 1.28
N LEU A 248 -2.67 8.11 0.99
CA LEU A 248 -1.91 8.94 1.94
C LEU A 248 -2.68 9.20 3.23
N LEU A 249 -3.99 9.45 3.16
CA LEU A 249 -4.82 9.65 4.34
C LEU A 249 -4.94 8.39 5.19
N CYS A 250 -5.06 7.22 4.56
CA CYS A 250 -5.09 5.96 5.27
C CYS A 250 -3.76 5.67 5.97
N SER A 251 -2.63 5.78 5.26
CA SER A 251 -1.31 5.59 5.85
C SER A 251 -1.03 6.60 6.97
N LEU A 252 -1.51 7.84 6.82
CA LEU A 252 -1.43 8.87 7.86
C LEU A 252 -2.13 8.43 9.15
N VAL A 253 -3.37 7.93 9.05
CA VAL A 253 -4.17 7.52 10.22
C VAL A 253 -3.67 6.22 10.84
N CYS A 254 -3.34 5.22 10.02
CA CYS A 254 -3.03 3.87 10.51
C CYS A 254 -1.57 3.70 10.95
N LEU A 255 -0.62 4.48 10.39
CA LEU A 255 0.81 4.33 10.69
C LEU A 255 1.42 5.60 11.29
N THR A 256 1.16 6.75 10.67
CA THR A 256 1.88 7.97 11.00
C THR A 256 1.44 8.57 12.33
N ILE A 257 0.14 8.69 12.57
CA ILE A 257 -0.38 9.23 13.84
C ILE A 257 0.05 8.34 15.03
N PRO A 258 -0.14 7.00 15.02
CA PRO A 258 0.35 6.15 16.09
C PRO A 258 1.86 6.28 16.31
N SER A 259 2.65 6.31 15.24
CA SER A 259 4.11 6.42 15.34
C SER A 259 4.57 7.75 15.95
N VAL A 260 3.92 8.86 15.61
CA VAL A 260 4.24 10.19 16.16
C VAL A 260 3.81 10.29 17.62
N VAL A 261 2.62 9.79 17.96
CA VAL A 261 2.11 9.81 19.35
C VAL A 261 3.02 9.01 20.27
N VAL A 262 3.38 7.78 19.87
CA VAL A 262 4.24 6.94 20.70
C VAL A 262 5.67 7.48 20.74
N GLY A 263 6.24 7.90 19.61
CA GLY A 263 7.57 8.50 19.61
C GLY A 263 7.67 9.76 20.46
N GLY A 264 6.61 10.58 20.45
CA GLY A 264 6.49 11.74 21.34
C GLY A 264 6.38 11.34 22.82
N ALA A 265 5.55 10.37 23.16
CA ALA A 265 5.41 9.90 24.53
C ALA A 265 6.71 9.31 25.11
N GLU A 266 7.45 8.53 24.30
CA GLU A 266 8.77 8.02 24.67
C GLU A 266 9.78 9.16 24.91
N LEU A 267 9.71 10.23 24.11
CA LEU A 267 10.55 11.43 24.30
C LEU A 267 10.27 12.12 25.64
N PHE A 268 9.01 12.11 26.11
CA PHE A 268 8.62 12.63 27.43
C PHE A 268 8.87 11.65 28.58
N GLY A 269 9.48 10.48 28.32
CA GLY A 269 9.84 9.49 29.32
C GLY A 269 8.73 8.47 29.66
N PHE A 270 7.62 8.47 28.91
CA PHE A 270 6.57 7.45 29.05
C PHE A 270 6.85 6.29 28.11
N SER A 271 7.19 5.12 28.66
CA SER A 271 7.42 3.89 27.89
C SER A 271 6.12 3.26 27.36
N LEU A 272 5.36 4.00 26.55
CA LEU A 272 4.12 3.53 25.94
C LEU A 272 4.34 2.25 25.12
N PHE A 273 5.54 2.04 24.56
CA PHE A 273 5.79 0.86 23.74
C PHE A 273 5.69 -0.47 24.50
N GLN A 274 5.91 -0.47 25.82
CA GLN A 274 5.74 -1.66 26.66
C GLN A 274 4.27 -2.12 26.74
N TYR A 275 3.32 -1.19 26.60
CA TYR A 275 1.88 -1.45 26.67
C TYR A 275 1.22 -1.46 25.29
N VAL A 276 1.75 -0.66 24.36
CA VAL A 276 1.15 -0.36 23.06
C VAL A 276 1.80 -1.16 21.92
N GLY A 277 2.84 -1.96 22.20
CA GLY A 277 3.53 -2.79 21.20
C GLY A 277 2.60 -3.60 20.27
N PRO A 278 1.59 -4.33 20.78
CA PRO A 278 0.62 -5.03 19.95
C PRO A 278 -0.20 -4.12 19.02
N PHE A 279 -0.44 -2.85 19.41
CA PHE A 279 -1.19 -1.89 18.59
C PHE A 279 -0.40 -1.42 17.37
N TYR A 280 0.94 -1.46 17.39
CA TYR A 280 1.74 -1.21 16.18
C TYR A 280 1.51 -2.29 15.12
N LEU A 281 1.36 -3.53 15.58
CA LEU A 281 1.11 -4.67 14.72
C LEU A 281 -0.31 -4.58 14.13
N VAL A 282 -1.30 -4.21 14.95
CA VAL A 282 -2.66 -3.86 14.48
C VAL A 282 -2.63 -2.70 13.49
N GLY A 283 -1.87 -1.63 13.76
CA GLY A 283 -1.74 -0.47 12.89
C GLY A 283 -1.13 -0.82 11.53
N LEU A 284 -0.09 -1.66 11.52
CA LEU A 284 0.54 -2.18 10.31
C LEU A 284 -0.40 -3.04 9.48
N LEU A 285 -1.09 -4.01 10.10
CA LEU A 285 -2.06 -4.86 9.42
C LEU A 285 -3.25 -4.06 8.91
N CYS A 286 -3.73 -3.07 9.68
CA CYS A 286 -4.81 -2.18 9.29
C CYS A 286 -4.42 -1.32 8.09
N ALA A 287 -3.20 -0.78 8.08
CA ALA A 287 -2.67 -0.03 6.95
C ALA A 287 -2.59 -0.89 5.69
N GLY A 288 -2.04 -2.10 5.78
CA GLY A 288 -1.96 -3.04 4.66
C GLY A 288 -3.34 -3.38 4.09
N CYS A 289 -4.27 -3.80 4.94
CA CYS A 289 -5.65 -4.11 4.55
C CYS A 289 -6.36 -2.92 3.88
N SER A 290 -6.23 -1.74 4.49
CA SER A 290 -6.88 -0.53 3.99
C SER A 290 -6.28 -0.05 2.67
N ASN A 291 -4.96 -0.20 2.49
CA ASN A 291 -4.28 0.06 1.21
C ASN A 291 -4.84 -0.85 0.10
N CYS A 292 -5.08 -2.14 0.37
CA CYS A 292 -5.71 -3.06 -0.58
C CYS A 292 -7.13 -2.60 -0.94
N ILE A 293 -7.94 -2.26 0.06
CA ILE A 293 -9.33 -1.82 -0.15
C ILE A 293 -9.35 -0.55 -1.00
N VAL A 294 -8.56 0.46 -0.66
CA VAL A 294 -8.44 1.70 -1.43
C VAL A 294 -8.02 1.40 -2.87
N PHE A 295 -7.04 0.53 -3.07
CA PHE A 295 -6.59 0.16 -4.41
C PHE A 295 -7.71 -0.50 -5.25
N MET A 296 -8.42 -1.48 -4.68
CA MET A 296 -9.51 -2.18 -5.35
C MET A 296 -10.69 -1.25 -5.69
N PHE A 297 -11.08 -0.35 -4.77
CA PHE A 297 -12.24 0.52 -4.96
C PHE A 297 -11.96 1.70 -5.89
N PHE A 298 -10.78 2.32 -5.83
CA PHE A 298 -10.54 3.56 -6.58
C PHE A 298 -10.06 3.32 -8.02
N ASN A 299 -9.49 2.15 -8.34
CA ASN A 299 -9.07 1.84 -9.70
C ASN A 299 -10.24 1.27 -10.54
N THR A 300 -10.86 2.09 -11.39
CA THR A 300 -11.98 1.63 -12.24
C THR A 300 -11.65 0.50 -13.19
N LYS A 301 -10.40 0.44 -13.68
CA LYS A 301 -9.99 -0.64 -14.57
C LYS A 301 -9.93 -1.96 -13.82
N MET A 302 -9.51 -1.92 -12.54
CA MET A 302 -9.54 -3.10 -11.67
C MET A 302 -10.95 -3.48 -11.26
N ARG A 303 -11.83 -2.51 -10.95
CA ARG A 303 -13.25 -2.83 -10.70
C ARG A 303 -13.92 -3.49 -11.90
N ALA A 304 -13.60 -3.05 -13.12
CA ALA A 304 -14.10 -3.69 -14.32
C ALA A 304 -13.58 -5.13 -14.45
N TYR A 305 -12.30 -5.36 -14.13
CA TYR A 305 -11.68 -6.69 -14.15
C TYR A 305 -12.23 -7.64 -13.07
N LEU A 306 -12.43 -7.14 -11.84
CA LEU A 306 -13.06 -7.87 -10.75
C LEU A 306 -14.48 -8.30 -11.12
N ARG A 307 -15.25 -7.39 -11.74
CA ARG A 307 -16.60 -7.70 -12.23
C ARG A 307 -16.61 -8.78 -13.31
N THR A 308 -15.68 -8.75 -14.26
CA THR A 308 -15.57 -9.81 -15.26
C THR A 308 -15.13 -11.14 -14.67
N CYS A 309 -14.28 -11.15 -13.64
CA CYS A 309 -13.92 -12.37 -12.92
C CYS A 309 -15.11 -12.96 -12.15
N THR A 310 -15.91 -12.14 -11.47
CA THR A 310 -17.12 -12.62 -10.76
C THR A 310 -18.17 -13.15 -11.73
N THR A 311 -18.42 -12.47 -12.85
CA THR A 311 -19.39 -12.95 -13.86
C THR A 311 -18.92 -14.23 -14.56
N LYS A 312 -17.60 -14.44 -14.68
CA LYS A 312 -17.03 -15.68 -15.23
C LYS A 312 -17.06 -16.84 -14.22
N SER A 313 -17.07 -16.53 -12.93
CA SER A 313 -17.27 -17.50 -11.85
C SER A 313 -18.73 -17.95 -11.77
N ASP A 314 -19.69 -17.04 -11.95
CA ASP A 314 -21.13 -17.38 -11.98
C ASP A 314 -21.56 -18.15 -13.24
N SER A 315 -20.79 -18.06 -14.32
CA SER A 315 -21.05 -18.81 -15.56
C SER A 315 -20.23 -20.11 -15.68
N GLY A 316 -19.42 -20.45 -14.68
CA GLY A 316 -18.47 -21.57 -14.71
C GLY A 316 -18.95 -22.88 -14.06
N GLY A 317 -20.15 -22.93 -13.48
CA GLY A 317 -20.62 -24.09 -12.71
C GLY A 317 -21.47 -25.12 -13.47
N TRP A 318 -22.14 -24.74 -14.57
CA TRP A 318 -23.15 -25.61 -15.22
C TRP A 318 -23.06 -25.69 -16.75
N SER A 319 -22.13 -24.96 -17.39
CA SER A 319 -22.04 -24.85 -18.85
C SER A 319 -21.03 -25.81 -19.50
N TYR A 320 -20.13 -26.41 -18.72
CA TYR A 320 -19.13 -27.37 -19.25
C TYR A 320 -19.62 -28.82 -19.37
N LEU A 321 -20.81 -29.15 -18.84
CA LEU A 321 -21.40 -30.50 -18.88
C LEU A 321 -22.55 -30.66 -19.89
N SER A 322 -23.13 -29.57 -20.42
CA SER A 322 -24.17 -29.64 -21.46
C SER A 322 -23.60 -29.63 -22.89
N GLN A 323 -22.42 -29.06 -23.11
CA GLN A 323 -21.78 -29.04 -24.43
C GLN A 323 -21.21 -30.43 -24.85
N ARG A 324 -20.96 -31.34 -23.89
CA ARG A 324 -20.35 -32.66 -24.16
C ARG A 324 -21.36 -33.79 -24.39
N ARG A 325 -22.67 -33.51 -24.36
CA ARG A 325 -23.74 -34.50 -24.60
C ARG A 325 -24.53 -34.27 -25.91
N GLY A 326 -24.19 -33.24 -26.68
CA GLY A 326 -24.82 -32.94 -27.98
C GLY A 326 -24.00 -33.31 -29.23
N ASP A 327 -22.70 -33.61 -29.09
CA ASP A 327 -21.78 -33.77 -30.23
C ASP A 327 -21.50 -35.23 -30.67
N THR A 328 -22.24 -36.21 -30.13
CA THR A 328 -22.11 -37.62 -30.55
C THR A 328 -23.19 -38.10 -31.52
N THR A 329 -24.05 -37.23 -32.06
CA THR A 329 -25.18 -37.68 -32.91
C THR A 329 -25.37 -36.93 -34.23
N PHE A 330 -24.33 -36.32 -34.82
CA PHE A 330 -24.48 -35.64 -36.13
C PHE A 330 -23.32 -35.79 -37.11
N LYS A 331 -22.49 -36.84 -36.97
CA LYS A 331 -21.37 -37.12 -37.89
C LYS A 331 -21.53 -38.40 -38.72
N SER A 332 -22.76 -38.76 -39.10
CA SER A 332 -23.02 -39.94 -39.93
C SER A 332 -24.02 -39.76 -41.08
N GLN A 333 -24.23 -38.54 -41.61
CA GLN A 333 -25.25 -38.38 -42.65
C GLN A 333 -25.06 -37.25 -43.68
N ASN A 334 -23.81 -36.92 -44.07
CA ASN A 334 -23.57 -36.02 -45.21
C ASN A 334 -22.29 -36.36 -45.99
N GLN A 335 -22.15 -37.63 -46.39
CA GLN A 335 -21.37 -38.00 -47.56
C GLN A 335 -22.32 -38.58 -48.61
N LEU A 336 -22.16 -38.12 -49.85
CA LEU A 336 -22.83 -38.56 -51.09
C LEU A 336 -24.29 -38.13 -51.31
N THR A 337 -24.48 -36.90 -51.81
CA THR A 337 -25.36 -36.68 -52.97
C THR A 337 -24.86 -35.51 -53.82
N HIS A 338 -24.76 -35.78 -55.12
CA HIS A 338 -24.74 -34.83 -56.24
C HIS A 338 -23.48 -34.00 -56.56
N THR A 339 -22.56 -34.65 -57.28
CA THR A 339 -21.89 -34.08 -58.46
C THR A 339 -22.59 -34.64 -59.70
N ASP A 340 -23.33 -33.80 -60.44
CA ASP A 340 -23.49 -33.90 -61.90
C ASP A 340 -24.17 -32.63 -62.47
N MET A 341 -23.72 -32.22 -63.67
CA MET A 341 -24.13 -31.07 -64.50
C MET A 341 -23.41 -29.72 -64.25
N LYS A 342 -22.27 -29.47 -64.89
CA LYS A 342 -22.17 -28.94 -66.27
C LYS A 342 -20.72 -28.69 -66.67
#